data_AF-A0A7T7L2Q1-F1
#
_entry.id   AF-A0A7T7L2Q1-F1
#
_cell.length_a   1.000
_cell.length_b   1.000
_cell.length_c   1.000
_cell.angle_alpha   90.00
_cell.angle_beta   90.00
_cell.angle_gamma   90.00
#
_symmetry.space_group_name_H-M   'P 1'
#
loop_
_entity.id
_entity.type
_entity.pdbx_description
1 polymer ?
#
loop_
_entity_poly.entity_id
_entity_poly.type
_entity_poly.pdbx_seq_one_letter_code
_entity_poly.pdbx_strand_id
1 'polypeptide(L)' 'MTLTFSGSVMDTPTGNVITPIEIANLLNELTESRGWPAATFYGTPAPAPLT' A
#
# COMPACT_ATOMS: atom_id res chain seq x y z
N MET A 1 15.79 6.62 8.52
CA MET A 1 15.83 5.50 7.57
C MET A 1 14.67 5.68 6.62
N THR A 2 14.91 5.72 5.32
CA THR A 2 13.86 5.94 4.31
C THR A 2 13.62 4.64 3.57
N LEU A 3 12.41 4.08 3.67
CA LEU A 3 12.01 2.89 2.94
C LEU A 3 11.15 3.32 1.74
N THR A 4 11.58 2.98 0.53
CA THR A 4 10.83 3.24 -0.71
C THR A 4 10.28 1.93 -1.24
N PHE A 5 8.97 1.86 -1.44
CA PHE A 5 8.29 0.75 -2.10
C PHE A 5 7.73 1.21 -3.45
N SER A 6 7.73 0.31 -4.43
CA SER A 6 7.09 0.53 -5.72
C SER A 6 6.21 -0.69 -6.01
N GLY A 7 4.94 -0.45 -6.36
CA GLY A 7 3.98 -1.48 -6.72
C GLY A 7 3.46 -1.24 -8.13
N SER A 8 3.36 -2.30 -8.92
CA SER A 8 2.70 -2.31 -10.23
C SER A 8 1.42 -3.13 -10.15
N VAL A 9 0.32 -2.57 -10.66
CA VAL A 9 -0.94 -3.30 -10.78
C VAL A 9 -0.87 -4.13 -12.06
N MET A 10 -0.98 -5.45 -11.94
CA MET A 10 -1.25 -6.33 -13.08
C MET A 10 -2.72 -6.71 -13.05
N ASP A 11 -3.36 -6.76 -14.22
CA ASP A 11 -4.73 -7.26 -14.35
C ASP A 11 -4.80 -8.69 -13.83
N THR A 12 -5.34 -8.84 -12.63
CA THR A 12 -5.65 -10.13 -12.02
C THR A 12 -7.12 -10.42 -12.29
N PRO A 13 -7.51 -11.71 -12.46
CA PRO A 13 -8.92 -12.05 -12.61
C PRO A 13 -9.72 -11.43 -11.46
N THR A 14 -10.87 -10.87 -11.80
CA THR A 14 -11.69 -9.84 -11.11
C THR A 14 -12.12 -10.12 -9.66
N GLY A 15 -11.60 -11.16 -9.02
CA GLY A 15 -11.90 -11.54 -7.64
C GLY A 15 -10.89 -11.09 -6.59
N ASN A 16 -9.68 -10.70 -6.96
CA ASN A 16 -8.61 -10.39 -5.99
C ASN A 16 -8.23 -8.90 -6.02
N VAL A 17 -9.14 -8.04 -5.58
CA VAL A 17 -8.85 -6.61 -5.40
C VAL A 17 -8.13 -6.43 -4.07
N ILE A 18 -6.86 -6.01 -4.12
CA ILE A 18 -6.12 -5.55 -2.93
C ILE A 18 -6.06 -4.03 -3.00
N THR A 19 -6.63 -3.37 -2.01
CA THR A 19 -6.62 -1.93 -1.87
C THR A 19 -5.25 -1.43 -1.37
N PRO A 20 -4.85 -0.20 -1.71
CA PRO A 20 -3.60 0.37 -1.21
C PRO A 20 -3.49 0.41 0.32
N ILE A 21 -4.63 0.56 1.02
CA ILE A 21 -4.67 0.58 2.48
C ILE A 21 -4.40 -0.80 3.09
N GLU A 22 -4.85 -1.89 2.44
CA GLU A 22 -4.53 -3.26 2.87
C GLU A 22 -3.03 -3.53 2.76
N ILE A 23 -2.38 -3.05 1.69
CA ILE A 23 -0.92 -3.16 1.53
C ILE A 23 -0.20 -2.39 2.64
N ALA A 24 -0.64 -1.15 2.93
CA ALA A 24 -0.06 -0.33 3.99
C ALA A 24 -0.16 -1.00 5.36
N ASN A 25 -1.32 -1.61 5.67
CA ASN A 25 -1.53 -2.35 6.91
C ASN A 25 -0.62 -3.58 7.01
N LEU A 26 -0.53 -4.39 5.96
CA LEU A 26 0.34 -5.57 5.93
C LEU A 26 1.82 -5.22 6.12
N LEU A 27 2.27 -4.11 5.52
CA LEU A 27 3.63 -3.63 5.71
C LEU A 27 3.87 -3.16 7.15
N ASN A 28 2.89 -2.49 7.77
CA ASN A 28 3.00 -2.11 9.18
C ASN A 28 3.08 -3.33 10.10
N GLU A 29 2.24 -4.35 9.89
CA GLU A 29 2.31 -5.62 10.63
C GLU A 29 3.70 -6.27 10.54
N LEU A 30 4.30 -6.26 9.34
CA LEU A 30 5.67 -6.74 9.13
C LEU A 30 6.72 -5.90 9.88
N THR A 31 6.56 -4.58 9.92
CA THR A 31 7.49 -3.71 10.66
C THR A 31 7.38 -3.94 12.16
N GLU A 32 6.17 -4.08 12.69
CA GLU A 32 5.92 -4.39 14.10
C GLU A 32 6.49 -5.75 14.49
N SER A 33 6.35 -6.76 13.63
CA SER A 33 6.92 -8.09 13.85
C SER A 33 8.46 -8.08 13.95
N ARG A 34 9.12 -7.03 13.45
CA ARG A 34 10.58 -6.82 13.54
C ARG A 34 10.99 -5.83 14.62
N GLY A 35 10.03 -5.33 15.41
CA GLY A 35 10.26 -4.31 16.44
C GLY A 35 10.60 -2.93 15.86
N TRP A 36 10.25 -2.69 14.59
CA TRP A 36 10.44 -1.39 13.95
C TRP A 36 9.21 -0.51 14.21
N PRO A 37 9.39 0.82 14.28
CA PRO A 37 8.25 1.73 14.39
C PRO A 37 7.38 1.65 13.13
N ALA A 38 6.06 1.79 13.32
CA ALA A 38 5.11 1.84 12.22
C ALA A 38 5.45 2.95 11.23
N ALA A 39 5.28 2.66 9.94
CA ALA A 39 5.50 3.61 8.87
C ALA A 39 4.22 4.39 8.54
N THR A 40 4.37 5.68 8.28
CA THR A 40 3.30 6.50 7.70
C THR A 40 3.39 6.40 6.19
N PHE A 41 2.33 5.88 5.57
CA PHE A 41 2.23 5.74 4.12
C PHE A 41 1.50 6.94 3.54
N TYR A 42 2.08 7.54 2.51
CA TYR A 42 1.46 8.62 1.74
C TYR A 42 1.14 8.09 0.34
N GLY A 43 -0.05 8.42 -0.16
CA GLY A 43 -0.47 8.08 -1.52
C GLY A 43 -0.84 9.33 -2.30
N THR A 44 -0.72 9.24 -3.61
CA THR A 44 -1.34 10.23 -4.49
C THR A 44 -2.86 10.06 -4.40
N PRO A 45 -3.64 11.14 -4.14
CA PRO A 45 -5.09 11.07 -4.20
C PRO A 45 -5.56 10.47 -5.53
N ALA A 46 -6.65 9.71 -5.50
CA ALA A 46 -7.25 9.19 -6.73
C ALA A 46 -7.52 10.35 -7.70
N PRO A 47 -7.26 10.19 -9.01
CA PRO A 47 -7.58 11.22 -10.00
C PRO A 47 -9.04 11.64 -9.87
N ALA A 48 -9.31 12.94 -9.98
CA ALA A 48 -10.69 13.43 -10.00
C ALA A 48 -11.46 12.74 -11.13
N PRO A 49 -12.73 12.36 -10.92
CA PRO A 49 -13.55 11.78 -11.96
C PRO A 49 -13.55 12.69 -13.19
N LEU A 50 -13.32 12.12 -14.37
CA LEU A 50 -13.51 12.84 -15.62
C LEU A 50 -15.03 12.96 -15.82
N THR A 51 -15.56 14.13 -15.47
CA THR A 51 -16.96 14.52 -15.75
C THR A 51 -17.15 14.83 -17.22
#